data_AF-A0A7Z0MGI7-F1
#
_entry.id   AF-A0A7Z0MGI7-F1
#
_cell.length_a   1.000
_cell.length_b   1.000
_cell.length_c   1.000
_cell.angle_alpha   90.00
_cell.angle_beta   90.00
_cell.angle_gamma   90.00
#
_symmetry.space_group_name_H-M   'P 1'
#
loop_
_entity.id
_entity.type
_entity.pdbx_description
1 polymer ?
#
loop_
_entity_poly.entity_id
_entity_poly.type
_entity_poly.pdbx_seq_one_letter_code
_entity_poly.pdbx_strand_id
1 'polypeptide(L)'
;MSRKEYSYMLRILRHDPYQETLDRMAEYFRVLSDLLGKENKPLYAGIVKKSVGVRARVPDEYEDSVRTRMLAAANDGTYDAAEQRLADLGVKSALLVDGDGNLCHKFAPIKEAVLNDPRLIQQGSVDGVITGLVGSDSTMHLHVHDIFGKRIILVVRDIDLAKSLLGHFRSAEVRLHVAGTWRRTEDGWAPEANKCTVQSYEVLDESPISEVFASLRAIPGNGWAAADNPDEFWKKIRGIEH
;
A
#
# COMPACT_ATOMS: atom_id res chain seq x y z
N MET A 1 -21.73 -40.62 6.05
CA MET A 1 -21.18 -39.36 6.61
C MET A 1 -21.12 -38.34 5.48
N SER A 2 -21.61 -37.13 5.69
CA SER A 2 -21.54 -36.04 4.69
C SER A 2 -20.07 -35.74 4.40
N ARG A 3 -19.66 -35.76 3.14
CA ARG A 3 -18.29 -35.42 2.72
C ARG A 3 -18.04 -33.95 3.08
N LYS A 4 -17.09 -33.68 3.98
CA LYS A 4 -16.74 -32.31 4.36
C LYS A 4 -16.28 -31.52 3.13
N GLU A 5 -16.74 -30.28 3.00
CA GLU A 5 -16.41 -29.42 1.87
C GLU A 5 -14.89 -29.15 1.80
N TYR A 6 -14.25 -29.01 2.97
CA TYR A 6 -12.82 -28.85 3.18
C TYR A 6 -12.39 -29.50 4.51
N SER A 7 -11.10 -29.78 4.68
CA SER A 7 -10.52 -30.35 5.91
C SER A 7 -9.89 -29.28 6.79
N TYR A 8 -9.23 -28.28 6.18
CA TYR A 8 -8.59 -27.17 6.88
C TYR A 8 -8.69 -25.86 6.10
N MET A 9 -8.67 -24.74 6.81
CA MET A 9 -8.67 -23.41 6.22
C MET A 9 -7.66 -22.50 6.91
N LEU A 10 -6.81 -21.86 6.11
CA LEU A 10 -6.02 -20.71 6.53
C LEU A 10 -6.82 -19.44 6.26
N ARG A 11 -7.15 -18.71 7.31
CA ARG A 11 -7.97 -17.50 7.26
C ARG A 11 -7.13 -16.27 7.58
N ILE A 12 -6.88 -15.44 6.59
CA ILE A 12 -6.20 -14.15 6.73
C ILE A 12 -7.23 -13.08 7.13
N LEU A 13 -7.08 -12.50 8.31
CA LEU A 13 -8.09 -11.59 8.87
C LEU A 13 -7.95 -10.17 8.31
N ARG A 14 -9.07 -9.53 7.95
CA ARG A 14 -9.14 -8.16 7.40
C ARG A 14 -8.51 -8.01 6.00
N HIS A 15 -8.41 -9.10 5.25
CA HIS A 15 -8.00 -9.09 3.84
C HIS A 15 -9.18 -9.51 2.95
N ASP A 16 -9.29 -8.91 1.76
CA ASP A 16 -10.30 -9.26 0.75
C ASP A 16 -9.63 -10.02 -0.42
N PRO A 17 -10.06 -11.25 -0.76
CA PRO A 17 -9.47 -12.01 -1.87
C PRO A 17 -9.53 -11.31 -3.23
N TYR A 18 -10.42 -10.32 -3.43
CA TYR A 18 -10.47 -9.54 -4.66
C TYR A 18 -9.47 -8.37 -4.71
N GLN A 19 -8.79 -8.10 -3.61
CA GLN A 19 -7.76 -7.05 -3.49
C GLN A 19 -6.36 -7.64 -3.27
N GLU A 20 -6.23 -8.96 -3.26
CA GLU A 20 -4.94 -9.64 -3.16
C GLU A 20 -4.31 -9.87 -4.53
N THR A 21 -2.97 -9.79 -4.59
CA THR A 21 -2.23 -10.20 -5.78
C THR A 21 -2.19 -11.72 -5.88
N LEU A 22 -2.09 -12.24 -7.11
CA LEU A 22 -1.98 -13.69 -7.34
C LEU A 22 -0.76 -14.28 -6.64
N ASP A 23 0.35 -13.55 -6.58
CA ASP A 23 1.57 -13.98 -5.89
C ASP A 23 1.33 -14.16 -4.38
N ARG A 24 0.65 -13.21 -3.73
CA ARG A 24 0.29 -13.35 -2.31
C ARG A 24 -0.68 -14.51 -2.07
N MET A 25 -1.65 -14.69 -2.97
CA MET A 25 -2.55 -15.83 -2.91
C MET A 25 -1.79 -17.16 -3.02
N ALA A 26 -0.85 -17.27 -3.96
CA ALA A 26 0.02 -18.44 -4.11
C ALA A 26 0.82 -18.71 -2.83
N GLU A 27 1.34 -17.68 -2.19
CA GLU A 27 2.04 -17.82 -0.92
C GLU A 27 1.12 -18.30 0.22
N TYR A 28 -0.15 -17.85 0.29
CA TYR A 28 -1.09 -18.37 1.27
C TYR A 28 -1.41 -19.87 1.04
N PHE A 29 -1.54 -20.29 -0.23
CA PHE A 29 -1.66 -21.72 -0.56
C PHE A 29 -0.40 -22.49 -0.14
N ARG A 30 0.78 -21.91 -0.34
CA ARG A 30 2.05 -22.51 0.03
C ARG A 30 2.17 -22.68 1.54
N VAL A 31 1.81 -21.65 2.31
CA VAL A 31 1.75 -21.72 3.79
C VAL A 31 0.83 -22.85 4.23
N LEU A 32 -0.40 -22.90 3.73
CA LEU A 32 -1.35 -23.95 4.11
C LEU A 32 -0.85 -25.35 3.71
N SER A 33 -0.25 -25.49 2.53
CA SER A 33 0.31 -26.77 2.08
C SER A 33 1.49 -27.24 2.93
N ASP A 34 2.36 -26.32 3.37
CA ASP A 34 3.51 -26.64 4.22
C ASP A 34 3.05 -27.04 5.63
N LEU A 35 2.04 -26.34 6.18
CA LEU A 35 1.41 -26.68 7.47
C LEU A 35 0.82 -28.10 7.43
N LEU A 36 0.07 -28.43 6.38
CA LEU A 36 -0.53 -29.75 6.21
C LEU A 36 0.47 -30.86 5.86
N GLY A 37 1.68 -30.50 5.39
CA GLY A 37 2.66 -31.44 4.88
C GLY A 37 2.37 -31.82 3.43
N LYS A 38 3.32 -31.56 2.53
CA LYS A 38 3.18 -31.84 1.08
C LYS A 38 3.02 -33.33 0.81
N GLU A 39 3.65 -34.15 1.64
CA GLU A 39 3.55 -35.60 1.65
C GLU A 39 2.11 -36.10 1.84
N ASN A 40 1.27 -35.33 2.54
CA ASN A 40 -0.14 -35.65 2.80
C ASN A 40 -1.07 -35.19 1.65
N LYS A 41 -0.50 -34.70 0.54
CA LYS A 41 -1.20 -34.33 -0.71
C LYS A 41 -2.46 -33.47 -0.49
N PRO A 42 -2.35 -32.32 0.18
CA PRO A 42 -3.49 -31.43 0.37
C PRO A 42 -4.03 -30.95 -0.99
N LEU A 43 -5.32 -31.13 -1.20
CA LEU A 43 -6.04 -30.74 -2.41
C LEU A 43 -6.69 -29.37 -2.23
N TYR A 44 -6.68 -28.55 -3.27
CA TYR A 44 -7.40 -27.28 -3.29
C TYR A 44 -8.91 -27.50 -3.05
N ALA A 45 -9.49 -26.73 -2.13
CA ALA A 45 -10.91 -26.83 -1.77
C ALA A 45 -11.66 -25.49 -1.80
N GLY A 46 -11.10 -24.47 -2.45
CA GLY A 46 -11.77 -23.19 -2.68
C GLY A 46 -11.20 -22.02 -1.89
N ILE A 47 -11.79 -20.84 -2.14
CA ILE A 47 -11.54 -19.60 -1.42
C ILE A 47 -12.89 -19.07 -0.92
N VAL A 48 -12.93 -18.61 0.33
CA VAL A 48 -14.15 -18.04 0.95
C VAL A 48 -14.18 -16.53 0.81
N LYS A 49 -15.36 -15.94 0.62
CA LYS A 49 -15.56 -14.47 0.66
C LYS A 49 -15.85 -13.98 2.09
N LYS A 50 -15.48 -12.73 2.40
CA LYS A 50 -15.50 -12.01 3.72
C LYS A 50 -14.20 -12.06 4.53
N SER A 51 -13.22 -12.84 4.09
CA SER A 51 -11.80 -12.81 4.47
C SER A 51 -11.06 -13.63 3.43
N VAL A 52 -9.74 -13.46 3.23
CA VAL A 52 -8.98 -14.42 2.41
C VAL A 52 -8.92 -15.74 3.18
N GLY A 53 -9.88 -16.63 2.91
CA GLY A 53 -9.98 -17.96 3.51
C GLY A 53 -9.59 -19.01 2.50
N VAL A 54 -8.34 -19.46 2.55
CA VAL A 54 -7.79 -20.49 1.65
C VAL A 54 -8.12 -21.85 2.23
N ARG A 55 -8.89 -22.67 1.49
CA ARG A 55 -9.33 -24.00 1.92
C ARG A 55 -8.54 -25.10 1.25
N ALA A 56 -8.23 -26.13 2.03
CA ALA A 56 -7.67 -27.38 1.54
C ALA A 56 -8.48 -28.58 2.06
N ARG A 57 -8.53 -29.64 1.25
CA ARG A 57 -9.03 -30.95 1.62
C ARG A 57 -7.87 -31.93 1.69
N VAL A 58 -7.79 -32.69 2.76
CA VAL A 58 -6.82 -33.78 2.93
C VAL A 58 -7.52 -35.08 2.55
N PRO A 59 -6.91 -35.97 1.75
CA PRO A 59 -7.48 -37.29 1.51
C PRO A 59 -7.60 -38.10 2.81
N ASP A 60 -8.68 -38.86 2.95
CA ASP A 60 -9.03 -39.58 4.19
C ASP A 60 -7.88 -40.44 4.75
N GLU A 61 -7.09 -41.07 3.88
CA GLU A 61 -5.93 -41.90 4.22
C GLU A 61 -4.77 -41.13 4.91
N TYR A 62 -4.74 -39.80 4.80
CA TYR A 62 -3.72 -38.94 5.39
C TYR A 62 -4.24 -38.09 6.56
N GLU A 63 -5.52 -38.18 6.94
CA GLU A 63 -6.07 -37.33 8.01
C GLU A 63 -5.34 -37.50 9.35
N ASP A 64 -5.03 -38.74 9.73
CA ASP A 64 -4.32 -39.03 10.99
C ASP A 64 -2.87 -38.54 10.96
N SER A 65 -2.23 -38.61 9.79
CA SER A 65 -0.87 -38.07 9.56
C SER A 65 -0.85 -36.55 9.73
N VAL A 66 -1.81 -35.85 9.10
CA VAL A 66 -1.95 -34.40 9.25
C VAL A 66 -2.27 -34.01 10.68
N ARG A 67 -3.16 -34.72 11.36
CA ARG A 67 -3.49 -34.44 12.76
C ARG A 67 -2.27 -34.58 13.67
N THR A 68 -1.50 -35.65 13.49
CA THR A 68 -0.27 -35.89 14.24
C THR A 68 0.76 -34.78 13.98
N ARG A 69 0.91 -34.39 12.71
CA ARG A 69 1.77 -33.27 12.31
C ARG A 69 1.34 -31.95 12.97
N MET A 70 0.04 -31.62 12.98
CA MET A 70 -0.46 -30.39 13.60
C MET A 70 -0.22 -30.33 15.12
N LEU A 71 -0.23 -31.48 15.79
CA LEU A 71 0.13 -31.59 17.20
C LEU A 71 1.64 -31.40 17.42
N ALA A 72 2.47 -31.94 16.52
CA ALA A 72 3.93 -31.78 16.56
C ALA A 72 4.40 -30.38 16.13
N ALA A 73 3.63 -29.69 15.29
CA ALA A 73 3.96 -28.41 14.67
C ALA A 73 4.26 -27.28 15.67
N ALA A 74 3.74 -27.40 16.90
CA ALA A 74 4.03 -26.46 17.99
C ALA A 74 5.44 -26.64 18.58
N ASN A 75 6.06 -27.80 18.42
CA ASN A 75 7.35 -28.15 19.01
C ASN A 75 8.48 -28.25 17.99
N ASP A 76 8.17 -28.38 16.70
CA ASP A 76 9.17 -28.56 15.62
C ASP A 76 9.47 -27.29 14.82
N GLY A 77 8.85 -26.15 15.19
CA GLY A 77 9.03 -24.85 14.52
C GLY A 77 8.25 -24.69 13.21
N THR A 78 7.39 -25.64 12.84
CA THR A 78 6.55 -25.54 11.64
C THR A 78 5.60 -24.34 11.72
N TYR A 79 5.00 -24.08 12.89
CA TYR A 79 4.18 -22.88 13.07
C TYR A 79 5.00 -21.59 13.00
N ASP A 80 6.20 -21.57 13.59
CA ASP A 80 7.07 -20.39 13.57
C ASP A 80 7.50 -20.03 12.14
N ALA A 81 7.82 -21.03 11.31
CA ALA A 81 8.15 -20.82 9.90
C ALA A 81 6.96 -20.28 9.09
N ALA A 82 5.75 -20.79 9.38
CA ALA A 82 4.53 -20.26 8.78
C ALA A 82 4.24 -18.83 9.24
N GLU A 83 4.45 -18.53 10.53
CA GLU A 83 4.26 -17.21 11.11
C GLU A 83 5.23 -16.20 10.50
N GLN A 84 6.51 -16.56 10.32
CA GLN A 84 7.51 -15.72 9.65
C GLN A 84 7.13 -15.43 8.20
N ARG A 85 6.72 -16.45 7.43
CA ARG A 85 6.32 -16.24 6.04
C ARG A 85 5.09 -15.36 5.93
N LEU A 86 4.12 -15.51 6.83
CA LEU A 86 2.95 -14.63 6.89
C LEU A 86 3.36 -13.19 7.27
N ALA A 87 4.30 -13.03 8.19
CA ALA A 87 4.84 -11.72 8.58
C ALA A 87 5.59 -11.04 7.41
N ASP A 88 6.39 -11.76 6.64
CA ASP A 88 7.09 -11.26 5.44
C ASP A 88 6.10 -10.75 4.38
N LEU A 89 4.90 -11.34 4.34
CA LEU A 89 3.79 -10.88 3.49
C LEU A 89 3.02 -9.71 4.10
N GLY A 90 3.39 -9.19 5.26
CA GLY A 90 2.68 -8.12 5.96
C GLY A 90 1.35 -8.54 6.57
N VAL A 91 1.12 -9.84 6.79
CA VAL A 91 -0.11 -10.36 7.42
C VAL A 91 -0.05 -10.10 8.92
N LYS A 92 -0.99 -9.30 9.42
CA LYS A 92 -1.05 -8.94 10.85
C LYS A 92 -1.67 -10.01 11.73
N SER A 93 -2.55 -10.84 11.18
CA SER A 93 -3.18 -11.95 11.92
C SER A 93 -3.82 -12.94 10.97
N ALA A 94 -3.61 -14.23 11.27
CA ALA A 94 -4.27 -15.32 10.57
C ALA A 94 -4.70 -16.42 11.55
N LEU A 95 -5.67 -17.22 11.13
CA LEU A 95 -6.18 -18.36 11.89
C LEU A 95 -6.07 -19.62 11.03
N LEU A 96 -5.62 -20.72 11.63
CA LEU A 96 -5.81 -22.06 11.09
C LEU A 96 -7.04 -22.68 11.76
N VAL A 97 -8.03 -23.05 10.96
CA VAL A 97 -9.25 -23.72 11.45
C VAL A 97 -9.46 -25.05 10.73
N ASP A 98 -10.08 -26.02 11.41
CA ASP A 98 -10.45 -27.30 10.82
C ASP A 98 -11.77 -27.20 10.03
N GLY A 99 -12.17 -28.31 9.40
CA GLY A 99 -13.40 -28.42 8.62
C GLY A 99 -14.69 -28.30 9.44
N ASP A 100 -14.62 -28.40 10.77
CA ASP A 100 -15.74 -28.17 11.69
C ASP A 100 -15.76 -26.71 12.22
N GLY A 101 -14.75 -25.91 11.87
CA GLY A 101 -14.61 -24.52 12.28
C GLY A 101 -13.90 -24.32 13.62
N ASN A 102 -13.33 -25.38 14.21
CA ASN A 102 -12.55 -25.25 15.45
C ASN A 102 -11.21 -24.57 15.15
N LEU A 103 -10.76 -23.73 16.07
CA LEU A 103 -9.46 -23.08 15.99
C LEU A 103 -8.35 -24.10 16.28
N CYS A 104 -7.52 -24.40 15.28
CA CYS A 104 -6.32 -25.22 15.45
C CYS A 104 -5.15 -24.38 15.96
N HIS A 105 -4.93 -23.22 15.34
CA HIS A 105 -3.81 -22.34 15.68
C HIS A 105 -4.11 -20.88 15.32
N LYS A 106 -3.54 -19.95 16.09
CA LYS A 106 -3.64 -18.51 15.82
C LYS A 106 -2.24 -17.95 15.57
N PHE A 107 -2.03 -17.45 14.35
CA PHE A 107 -0.82 -16.74 13.98
C PHE A 107 -0.97 -15.28 14.43
N ALA A 108 -0.09 -14.88 15.35
CA ALA A 108 0.06 -13.51 15.80
C ALA A 108 1.09 -12.81 14.90
N PRO A 109 1.12 -11.47 14.88
CA PRO A 109 2.29 -10.82 14.31
C PRO A 109 3.47 -11.20 15.19
N ILE A 110 4.55 -11.72 14.58
CA ILE A 110 5.87 -11.69 15.21
C ILE A 110 6.03 -10.25 15.66
N LYS A 111 6.31 -10.04 16.96
CA LYS A 111 6.65 -8.70 17.45
C LYS A 111 7.84 -8.25 16.62
N GLU A 112 7.58 -7.42 15.61
CA GLU A 112 8.62 -6.83 14.81
C GLU A 112 9.62 -6.22 15.79
N ALA A 113 10.86 -6.68 15.76
CA ALA A 113 11.95 -5.78 16.13
C ALA A 113 11.72 -4.57 15.24
N VAL A 114 11.31 -3.46 15.85
CA VAL A 114 10.95 -2.23 15.14
C VAL A 114 12.14 -1.89 14.25
N LEU A 115 12.06 -2.26 12.97
CA LEU A 115 12.84 -1.60 11.94
C LEU A 115 12.34 -0.18 12.05
N ASN A 116 13.19 0.71 12.56
CA ASN A 116 12.93 2.12 12.65
C ASN A 116 12.71 2.62 11.22
N ASP A 117 11.48 2.49 10.70
CA ASP A 117 11.02 3.18 9.51
C ASP A 117 11.11 4.66 9.87
N PRO A 118 12.13 5.39 9.38
CA PRO A 118 12.42 6.72 9.88
C PRO A 118 11.20 7.58 9.63
N ARG A 119 10.61 8.08 10.72
CA ARG A 119 9.48 9.00 10.69
C ARG A 119 9.95 10.36 11.12
N LEU A 120 9.41 11.35 10.46
CA LEU A 120 9.83 12.72 10.63
C LEU A 120 8.58 13.58 10.63
N ILE A 121 8.47 14.50 11.59
CA ILE A 121 7.36 15.46 11.66
C ILE A 121 7.86 16.77 11.08
N GLN A 122 7.34 17.15 9.91
CA GLN A 122 7.74 18.40 9.24
C GLN A 122 6.61 18.98 8.39
N GLN A 123 6.84 20.22 7.97
CA GLN A 123 6.15 20.83 6.86
C GLN A 123 6.86 20.46 5.54
N GLY A 124 6.09 20.29 4.49
CA GLY A 124 6.58 20.04 3.14
C GLY A 124 5.49 20.31 2.12
N SER A 125 5.76 19.96 0.86
CA SER A 125 4.80 20.10 -0.22
C SER A 125 4.59 18.79 -0.96
N VAL A 126 3.39 18.64 -1.52
CA VAL A 126 3.00 17.52 -2.36
C VAL A 126 2.35 18.10 -3.60
N ASP A 127 2.87 17.74 -4.77
CA ASP A 127 2.34 18.17 -6.05
C ASP A 127 1.48 17.05 -6.63
N GLY A 128 0.36 17.41 -7.25
CA GLY A 128 -0.47 16.42 -7.93
C GLY A 128 -1.88 16.90 -8.25
N VAL A 129 -2.68 15.97 -8.76
CA VAL A 129 -4.05 16.22 -9.20
C VAL A 129 -5.04 15.71 -8.17
N ILE A 130 -5.99 16.57 -7.78
CA ILE A 130 -7.05 16.22 -6.84
C ILE A 130 -8.01 15.24 -7.52
N THR A 131 -8.23 14.09 -6.88
CA THR A 131 -9.06 13.00 -7.40
C THR A 131 -10.26 12.66 -6.53
N GLY A 132 -10.39 13.28 -5.37
CA GLY A 132 -11.57 13.18 -4.53
C GLY A 132 -11.41 13.83 -3.17
N LEU A 133 -12.54 14.04 -2.51
CA LEU A 133 -12.62 14.42 -1.12
C LEU A 133 -13.64 13.48 -0.47
N VAL A 134 -13.22 12.75 0.56
CA VAL A 134 -14.08 11.80 1.29
C VAL A 134 -14.20 12.26 2.73
N GLY A 135 -15.43 12.47 3.19
CA GLY A 135 -15.73 12.59 4.61
C GLY A 135 -15.92 11.20 5.20
N SER A 136 -15.10 10.83 6.19
CA SER A 136 -15.33 9.61 6.98
C SER A 136 -16.08 9.95 8.26
N ASP A 137 -15.65 11.04 8.94
CA ASP A 137 -16.11 11.45 10.26
C ASP A 137 -16.05 12.99 10.36
N SER A 138 -15.61 13.56 11.51
CA SER A 138 -15.29 14.99 11.64
C SER A 138 -14.06 15.43 10.81
N THR A 139 -13.44 14.50 10.08
CA THR A 139 -12.27 14.71 9.23
C THR A 139 -12.61 14.60 7.75
N MET A 140 -11.98 15.47 6.96
CA MET A 140 -12.09 15.48 5.50
C MET A 140 -10.79 14.95 4.89
N HIS A 141 -10.89 13.91 4.08
CA HIS A 141 -9.74 13.24 3.47
C HIS A 141 -9.64 13.60 1.99
N LEU A 142 -8.62 14.36 1.64
CA LEU A 142 -8.28 14.71 0.26
C LEU A 142 -7.49 13.57 -0.39
N HIS A 143 -7.95 13.13 -1.55
CA HIS A 143 -7.27 12.16 -2.38
C HIS A 143 -6.56 12.87 -3.54
N VAL A 144 -5.28 12.58 -3.71
CA VAL A 144 -4.40 13.20 -4.70
C VAL A 144 -3.66 12.11 -5.43
N HIS A 145 -3.48 12.24 -6.74
CA HIS A 145 -2.46 11.47 -7.47
C HIS A 145 -1.27 12.38 -7.74
N ASP A 146 -0.08 11.95 -7.34
CA ASP A 146 1.15 12.65 -7.70
C ASP A 146 1.50 12.47 -9.19
N ILE A 147 2.59 13.09 -9.61
CA ILE A 147 3.12 13.03 -10.98
C ILE A 147 3.47 11.60 -11.43
N PHE A 148 3.69 10.67 -10.50
CA PHE A 148 3.97 9.25 -10.76
C PHE A 148 2.71 8.38 -10.69
N GLY A 149 1.53 8.98 -10.52
CA GLY A 149 0.25 8.28 -10.39
C GLY A 149 0.03 7.62 -9.03
N LYS A 150 0.89 7.88 -8.04
CA LYS A 150 0.76 7.34 -6.68
C LYS A 150 -0.36 8.06 -5.94
N ARG A 151 -1.23 7.27 -5.32
CA ARG A 151 -2.33 7.81 -4.52
C ARG A 151 -1.83 8.26 -3.15
N ILE A 152 -2.15 9.51 -2.81
CA ILE A 152 -1.85 10.16 -1.54
C ILE A 152 -3.17 10.54 -0.86
N ILE A 153 -3.25 10.34 0.46
CA ILE A 153 -4.42 10.68 1.27
C ILE A 153 -4.00 11.64 2.38
N LEU A 154 -4.54 12.86 2.34
CA LEU A 154 -4.23 13.95 3.25
C LEU A 154 -5.48 14.37 4.02
N VAL A 155 -5.31 14.87 5.24
CA VAL A 155 -6.41 15.50 5.99
C VAL A 155 -6.51 16.95 5.58
N VAL A 156 -7.72 17.48 5.37
CA VAL A 156 -7.92 18.92 5.13
C VAL A 156 -8.21 19.62 6.44
N ARG A 157 -7.51 20.74 6.70
CA ARG A 157 -7.60 21.49 7.97
C ARG A 157 -9.01 21.97 8.28
N ASP A 158 -9.72 22.49 7.29
CA ASP A 158 -11.03 23.12 7.47
C ASP A 158 -11.91 23.00 6.21
N ILE A 159 -13.20 23.29 6.37
CA ILE A 159 -14.22 23.07 5.34
C ILE A 159 -14.10 24.07 4.19
N ASP A 160 -13.61 25.28 4.45
CA ASP A 160 -13.47 26.32 3.43
C ASP A 160 -12.33 25.97 2.48
N LEU A 161 -11.20 25.52 3.04
CA LEU A 161 -10.10 24.95 2.27
C LEU A 161 -10.58 23.74 1.45
N ALA A 162 -11.34 22.83 2.06
CA ALA A 162 -11.87 21.65 1.37
C ALA A 162 -12.75 22.01 0.16
N LYS A 163 -13.66 22.98 0.32
CA LYS A 163 -14.49 23.49 -0.77
C LYS A 163 -13.67 24.13 -1.88
N SER A 164 -12.67 24.94 -1.52
CA SER A 164 -11.80 25.60 -2.50
C SER A 164 -10.97 24.58 -3.30
N LEU A 165 -10.45 23.54 -2.66
CA LEU A 165 -9.72 22.45 -3.28
C LEU A 165 -10.60 21.65 -4.26
N LEU A 166 -11.86 21.40 -3.91
CA LEU A 166 -12.80 20.74 -4.81
C LEU A 166 -13.09 21.52 -6.09
N GLY A 167 -12.89 22.85 -6.09
CA GLY A 167 -12.94 23.66 -7.30
C GLY A 167 -11.90 23.25 -8.36
N HIS A 168 -10.83 22.56 -7.94
CA HIS A 168 -9.74 22.08 -8.80
C HIS A 168 -9.79 20.57 -9.06
N PHE A 169 -10.94 19.94 -8.81
CA PHE A 169 -11.11 18.49 -9.01
C PHE A 169 -10.82 18.11 -10.47
N ARG A 170 -9.74 17.33 -10.68
CA ARG A 170 -9.29 16.85 -11.99
C ARG A 170 -9.08 17.94 -13.05
N SER A 171 -8.86 19.19 -12.67
CA SER A 171 -8.78 20.30 -13.62
C SER A 171 -7.41 20.94 -13.74
N ALA A 172 -6.57 20.85 -12.71
CA ALA A 172 -5.23 21.41 -12.70
C ALA A 172 -4.33 20.63 -11.72
N GLU A 173 -3.03 20.68 -11.96
CA GLU A 173 -2.03 20.29 -10.97
C GLU A 173 -1.95 21.35 -9.87
N VAL A 174 -1.95 20.90 -8.61
CA VAL A 174 -1.85 21.77 -7.44
C VAL A 174 -0.65 21.38 -6.59
N ARG A 175 0.03 22.37 -6.03
CA ARG A 175 0.97 22.15 -4.94
C ARG A 175 0.25 22.36 -3.62
N LEU A 176 0.21 21.30 -2.83
CA LEU A 176 -0.38 21.27 -1.50
C LEU A 176 0.72 21.48 -0.47
N HIS A 177 0.56 22.46 0.42
CA HIS A 177 1.43 22.62 1.57
C HIS A 177 0.88 21.80 2.74
N VAL A 178 1.70 20.90 3.24
CA VAL A 178 1.27 19.83 4.14
C VAL A 178 2.16 19.82 5.38
N ALA A 179 1.54 19.67 6.56
CA ALA A 179 2.23 19.49 7.83
C ALA A 179 1.85 18.15 8.45
N GLY A 180 2.82 17.36 8.89
CA GLY A 180 2.54 16.12 9.60
C GLY A 180 3.66 15.11 9.56
N THR A 181 3.30 13.83 9.67
CA THR A 181 4.27 12.72 9.68
C THR A 181 4.63 12.29 8.26
N TRP A 182 5.92 12.27 7.97
CA TRP A 182 6.49 11.75 6.74
C TRP A 182 7.17 10.42 7.03
N ARG A 183 7.10 9.51 6.07
CA ARG A 183 7.79 8.21 6.10
C ARG A 183 8.82 8.14 4.98
N ARG A 184 9.90 7.42 5.22
CA ARG A 184 10.87 7.14 4.17
C ARG A 184 10.29 6.06 3.25
N THR A 185 10.36 6.30 1.95
CA THR A 185 10.01 5.34 0.89
C THR A 185 11.22 5.18 -0.03
N GLU A 186 11.17 4.20 -0.93
CA GLU A 186 12.20 3.98 -1.96
C GLU A 186 12.39 5.24 -2.82
N ASP A 187 11.31 5.98 -3.09
CA ASP A 187 11.29 7.21 -3.89
C ASP A 187 11.67 8.48 -3.11
N GLY A 188 11.98 8.35 -1.81
CA GLY A 188 12.25 9.48 -0.93
C GLY A 188 11.21 9.65 0.18
N TRP A 189 11.05 10.88 0.68
CA TRP A 189 10.10 11.16 1.77
C TRP A 189 8.69 11.33 1.22
N ALA A 190 7.72 10.60 1.77
CA ALA A 190 6.31 10.72 1.39
C ALA A 190 5.44 11.04 2.61
N PRO A 191 4.37 11.84 2.44
CA PRO A 191 3.41 12.09 3.51
C PRO A 191 2.77 10.77 3.93
N GLU A 192 2.68 10.54 5.24
CA GLU A 192 1.98 9.38 5.75
C GLU A 192 0.47 9.62 5.68
N ALA A 193 -0.24 8.64 5.11
CA ALA A 193 -1.68 8.71 4.89
C ALA A 193 -2.43 9.00 6.20
N ASN A 194 -3.32 9.99 6.18
CA ASN A 194 -4.11 10.44 7.33
C ASN A 194 -3.32 11.01 8.52
N LYS A 195 -1.99 11.20 8.38
CA LYS A 195 -1.12 11.80 9.40
C LYS A 195 -0.54 13.15 8.98
N CYS A 196 -0.98 13.63 7.83
CA CYS A 196 -0.54 14.85 7.18
C CYS A 196 -1.74 15.71 6.85
N THR A 197 -1.70 16.98 7.28
CA THR A 197 -2.79 17.94 7.12
C THR A 197 -2.41 19.02 6.12
N VAL A 198 -3.26 19.22 5.11
CA VAL A 198 -3.14 20.31 4.13
C VAL A 198 -3.43 21.64 4.82
N GLN A 199 -2.49 22.57 4.71
CA GLN A 199 -2.55 23.91 5.31
C GLN A 199 -2.96 24.98 4.30
N SER A 200 -2.52 24.83 3.06
CA SER A 200 -2.80 25.74 1.93
C SER A 200 -2.48 25.02 0.62
N TYR A 201 -2.82 25.65 -0.51
CA TYR A 201 -2.45 25.19 -1.84
C TYR A 201 -2.15 26.35 -2.77
N GLU A 202 -1.38 26.06 -3.82
CA GLU A 202 -1.22 26.90 -5.01
C GLU A 202 -1.55 26.07 -6.26
N VAL A 203 -2.20 26.68 -7.25
CA VAL A 203 -2.40 26.05 -8.56
C VAL A 203 -1.11 26.21 -9.34
N LEU A 204 -0.58 25.12 -9.88
CA LEU A 204 0.66 25.17 -10.64
C LEU A 204 0.39 25.72 -12.04
N ASP A 205 1.33 26.52 -12.51
CA ASP A 205 1.31 27.03 -13.88
C ASP A 205 1.77 25.92 -14.84
N GLU A 206 0.85 25.44 -15.65
CA GLU A 206 1.08 24.41 -16.67
C GLU A 206 1.52 25.01 -18.03
N SER A 207 1.87 26.30 -18.07
CA SER A 207 2.37 26.96 -19.29
C SER A 207 3.56 26.18 -19.87
N PRO A 208 3.54 25.84 -21.17
CA PRO A 208 4.67 25.20 -21.83
C PRO A 208 5.95 26.01 -21.63
N ILE A 209 7.06 25.33 -21.35
CA ILE A 209 8.35 25.99 -21.10
C ILE A 209 8.76 26.93 -22.24
N SER A 210 8.39 26.59 -23.48
CA SER A 210 8.60 27.42 -24.67
C SER A 210 7.88 28.77 -24.58
N GLU A 211 6.66 28.81 -24.05
CA GLU A 211 5.87 30.04 -23.85
C GLU A 211 6.44 30.89 -22.72
N VAL A 212 6.93 30.24 -21.66
CA VAL A 212 7.66 30.91 -20.58
C VAL A 212 8.93 31.58 -21.12
N PHE A 213 9.72 30.88 -21.93
CA PHE A 213 10.91 31.47 -22.55
C PHE A 213 10.58 32.57 -23.56
N ALA A 214 9.50 32.43 -24.33
CA ALA A 214 9.03 33.50 -25.21
C ALA A 214 8.66 34.76 -24.41
N SER A 215 7.97 34.58 -23.28
CA SER A 215 7.58 35.67 -22.37
C SER A 215 8.80 36.32 -21.72
N LEU A 216 9.79 35.53 -21.29
CA LEU A 216 11.06 36.06 -20.79
C LEU A 216 11.81 36.85 -21.86
N ARG A 217 11.92 36.34 -23.09
CA ARG A 217 12.58 37.05 -24.20
C ARG A 217 11.95 38.41 -24.51
N ALA A 218 10.64 38.57 -24.25
CA ALA A 218 9.94 39.82 -24.48
C ALA A 218 10.24 40.91 -23.42
N ILE A 219 10.85 40.57 -22.28
CA ILE A 219 11.20 41.53 -21.23
C ILE A 219 12.57 42.16 -21.54
N PRO A 220 12.66 43.48 -21.78
CA PRO A 220 13.93 44.13 -22.08
C PRO A 220 14.93 44.03 -20.94
N GLY A 221 16.22 43.81 -21.26
CA GLY A 221 17.33 43.91 -20.31
C GLY A 221 17.56 42.69 -19.39
N ASN A 222 16.85 41.56 -19.60
CA ASN A 222 17.01 40.36 -18.77
C ASN A 222 17.99 39.31 -19.31
N GLY A 223 18.65 39.60 -20.45
CA GLY A 223 19.65 38.71 -21.07
C GLY A 223 19.10 37.49 -21.82
N TRP A 224 17.83 37.11 -21.64
CA TRP A 224 17.24 35.93 -22.29
C TRP A 224 17.03 36.11 -23.79
N ALA A 225 16.83 37.34 -24.25
CA ALA A 225 16.77 37.68 -25.67
C ALA A 225 18.12 37.51 -26.40
N ALA A 226 19.23 37.57 -25.66
CA ALA A 226 20.58 37.43 -26.22
C ALA A 226 21.09 35.97 -26.22
N ALA A 227 20.32 35.03 -25.66
CA ALA A 227 20.66 33.61 -25.66
C ALA A 227 20.22 32.96 -26.97
N ASP A 228 21.19 32.48 -27.75
CA ASP A 228 20.96 31.76 -29.02
C ASP A 228 20.08 30.52 -28.81
N ASN A 229 20.33 29.76 -27.73
CA ASN A 229 19.54 28.61 -27.32
C ASN A 229 19.21 28.67 -25.80
N PRO A 230 18.04 29.22 -25.42
CA PRO A 230 17.63 29.39 -24.02
C PRO A 230 17.53 28.07 -23.26
N ASP A 231 17.13 27.00 -23.95
CA ASP A 231 16.96 25.67 -23.36
C ASP A 231 18.31 25.07 -22.96
N GLU A 232 19.33 25.18 -23.82
CA GLU A 232 20.69 24.75 -23.50
C GLU A 232 21.33 25.62 -22.43
N PHE A 233 21.14 26.94 -22.50
CA PHE A 233 21.65 27.85 -21.48
C PHE A 233 21.06 27.56 -20.09
N TRP A 234 19.75 27.26 -20.03
CA TRP A 234 19.08 26.84 -18.81
C TRP A 234 19.59 25.49 -18.28
N LYS A 235 19.77 24.49 -19.17
CA LYS A 235 20.35 23.19 -18.80
C LYS A 235 21.75 23.34 -18.20
N LYS A 236 22.58 24.22 -18.78
CA LYS A 236 23.91 24.55 -18.29
C LYS A 236 23.88 25.19 -16.89
N ILE A 237 23.00 26.17 -16.67
CA ILE A 237 22.82 26.80 -15.35
C ILE A 237 22.38 25.77 -14.29
N ARG A 238 21.53 24.81 -14.67
CA ARG A 238 21.02 23.76 -13.77
C ARG A 238 21.98 22.59 -13.58
N GLY A 239 23.12 22.56 -14.29
CA GLY A 239 24.08 21.45 -14.23
C GLY A 239 23.50 20.13 -14.75
N ILE A 240 22.55 20.18 -15.70
CA ILE A 240 21.90 19.00 -16.30
C ILE A 240 22.68 18.52 -17.54
N GLU A 241 23.88 19.05 -17.78
CA GLU A 241 24.75 18.57 -18.87
C GLU A 241 25.24 17.14 -18.58
N HIS A 242 24.88 16.21 -19.48
CA HIS A 242 25.59 14.96 -19.73
C HIS A 242 26.54 15.15 -20.90
#